data_AF-A0A966LUH0-F1
#
_entry.id   AF-A0A966LUH0-F1
#
_cell.length_a   1.000
_cell.length_b   1.000
_cell.length_c   1.000
_cell.angle_alpha   90.00
_cell.angle_beta   90.00
_cell.angle_gamma   90.00
#
_symmetry.space_group_name_H-M   'P 1'
#
loop_
_entity.id
_entity.type
_entity.pdbx_description
1 polymer ?
#
loop_
_entity_poly.entity_id
_entity_poly.type
_entity_poly.pdbx_seq_one_letter_code
_entity_poly.pdbx_strand_id
1 'polypeptide(L)'
;MEVRFAAPEEIENWNSLILQNPDGGNVFQSLEMSNFKLESGWRQQFLVLELESRNLYITVQEKSVFLFGKLWYVPKGPGVEKVSELWKIVPLIKQFARENGVFAVKIEPEIIKYDGFQQELSAHGFIQVRPIQPNFSTIILDISGTDEEILSSMPRKGAKYSINRARRDGVTVERVEVTCENCRIFYDLLAETATDSGFKIRDFNYHKHFWQDFATAKIGQLFFAYFEGQ
;
A
#
# COMPACT_ATOMS: atom_id res chain seq x y z
N MET A 1 9.19 -16.59 -20.78
CA MET A 1 8.50 -15.88 -19.70
C MET A 1 8.04 -16.91 -18.69
N GLU A 2 8.41 -16.76 -17.42
CA GLU A 2 8.15 -17.74 -16.36
C GLU A 2 7.58 -17.04 -15.11
N VAL A 3 6.81 -17.78 -14.30
CA VAL A 3 6.38 -17.34 -12.97
C VAL A 3 6.93 -18.33 -11.96
N ARG A 4 7.59 -17.83 -10.93
CA ARG A 4 8.13 -18.65 -9.84
C ARG A 4 7.95 -17.97 -8.49
N PHE A 5 8.08 -18.75 -7.42
CA PHE A 5 8.28 -18.18 -6.11
C PHE A 5 9.67 -17.52 -6.02
N ALA A 6 9.77 -16.44 -5.25
CA ALA A 6 11.03 -15.77 -4.98
C ALA A 6 11.95 -16.65 -4.13
N ALA A 7 13.25 -16.58 -4.41
CA ALA A 7 14.29 -17.20 -3.60
C ALA A 7 14.47 -16.44 -2.27
N PRO A 8 15.01 -17.08 -1.21
CA PRO A 8 15.23 -16.41 0.07
C PRO A 8 16.01 -15.09 -0.04
N GLU A 9 17.04 -15.04 -0.88
CA GLU A 9 17.88 -13.85 -1.08
C GLU A 9 17.12 -12.70 -1.78
N GLU A 10 16.13 -13.03 -2.61
CA GLU A 10 15.23 -12.04 -3.22
C GLU A 10 14.23 -11.50 -2.19
N ILE A 11 13.73 -12.34 -1.29
CA ILE A 11 12.81 -11.94 -0.22
C ILE A 11 13.51 -11.01 0.77
N GLU A 12 14.78 -11.26 1.09
CA GLU A 12 15.58 -10.36 1.95
C GLU A 12 15.71 -8.95 1.35
N ASN A 13 15.72 -8.84 0.01
CA ASN A 13 15.83 -7.57 -0.71
C ASN A 13 14.50 -7.11 -1.31
N TRP A 14 13.38 -7.65 -0.85
CA TRP A 14 12.10 -7.56 -1.54
C TRP A 14 11.64 -6.12 -1.79
N ASN A 15 11.80 -5.25 -0.80
CA ASN A 15 11.41 -3.84 -0.90
C ASN A 15 12.18 -3.10 -2.00
N SER A 16 13.44 -3.45 -2.25
CA SER A 16 14.22 -2.87 -3.35
C SER A 16 13.82 -3.46 -4.71
N LEU A 17 13.34 -4.70 -4.75
CA LEU A 17 12.87 -5.35 -5.98
C LEU A 17 11.53 -4.76 -6.43
N ILE A 18 10.55 -4.59 -5.52
CA ILE A 18 9.24 -4.02 -5.89
C ILE A 18 9.34 -2.58 -6.43
N LEU A 19 10.35 -1.80 -6.02
CA LEU A 19 10.59 -0.46 -6.56
C LEU A 19 11.02 -0.46 -8.04
N GLN A 20 11.43 -1.63 -8.57
CA GLN A 20 11.79 -1.80 -9.98
C GLN A 20 10.57 -2.08 -10.86
N ASN A 21 9.40 -2.31 -10.26
CA ASN A 21 8.17 -2.47 -11.00
C ASN A 21 7.83 -1.16 -11.75
N PRO A 22 7.12 -1.24 -12.89
CA PRO A 22 6.67 -0.07 -13.64
C PRO A 22 5.98 1.01 -12.81
N ASP A 23 5.19 0.64 -11.80
CA ASP A 23 4.47 1.59 -10.93
C ASP A 23 5.34 2.27 -9.86
N GLY A 24 6.64 1.97 -9.81
CA GLY A 24 7.55 2.45 -8.77
C GLY A 24 7.38 1.76 -7.42
N GLY A 25 6.59 0.67 -7.36
CA GLY A 25 6.33 -0.09 -6.14
C GLY A 25 5.26 0.54 -5.25
N ASN A 26 4.72 -0.27 -4.34
CA ASN A 26 3.66 0.16 -3.43
C ASN A 26 3.89 -0.40 -2.02
N VAL A 27 3.65 0.41 -0.98
CA VAL A 27 3.82 -0.02 0.43
C VAL A 27 2.99 -1.26 0.76
N PHE A 28 1.86 -1.48 0.10
CA PHE A 28 1.04 -2.67 0.29
C PHE A 28 1.65 -3.96 -0.27
N GLN A 29 2.68 -3.83 -1.10
CA GLN A 29 3.52 -4.92 -1.62
C GLN A 29 4.85 -5.04 -0.86
N SER A 30 5.08 -4.25 0.21
CA SER A 30 6.31 -4.35 1.01
C SER A 30 6.32 -5.59 1.90
N LEU A 31 7.51 -6.01 2.31
CA LEU A 31 7.72 -7.14 3.22
C LEU A 31 7.00 -6.91 4.56
N GLU A 32 7.18 -5.73 5.16
CA GLU A 32 6.62 -5.34 6.46
C GLU A 32 5.10 -5.32 6.43
N MET A 33 4.50 -4.72 5.40
CA MET A 33 3.05 -4.70 5.26
C MET A 33 2.48 -6.11 5.05
N SER A 34 3.21 -6.98 4.35
CA SER A 34 2.80 -8.38 4.15
C SER A 34 2.86 -9.18 5.46
N ASN A 35 3.91 -8.99 6.27
CA ASN A 35 4.09 -9.65 7.56
C ASN A 35 2.98 -9.27 8.54
N PHE A 36 2.54 -8.01 8.51
CA PHE A 36 1.49 -7.52 9.39
C PHE A 36 0.12 -8.17 9.15
N LYS A 37 -0.07 -8.89 8.03
CA LYS A 37 -1.29 -9.66 7.74
C LYS A 37 -1.23 -11.11 8.20
N LEU A 38 -0.05 -11.61 8.59
CA LEU A 38 0.12 -12.97 9.11
C LEU A 38 -0.75 -13.23 10.34
N GLU A 39 -0.83 -12.26 11.24
CA GLU A 39 -1.62 -12.36 12.48
C GLU A 39 -3.13 -12.60 12.22
N SER A 40 -3.60 -12.29 11.00
CA SER A 40 -4.99 -12.51 10.57
C SER A 40 -5.19 -13.82 9.79
N GLY A 41 -4.24 -14.76 9.86
CA GLY A 41 -4.31 -16.08 9.23
C GLY A 41 -4.06 -16.08 7.71
N TRP A 42 -3.50 -14.99 7.18
CA TRP A 42 -2.99 -14.95 5.81
C TRP A 42 -1.55 -15.46 5.77
N ARG A 43 -1.11 -15.90 4.60
CA ARG A 43 0.29 -16.23 4.32
C ARG A 43 0.78 -15.35 3.18
N GLN A 44 1.96 -14.79 3.28
CA GLN A 44 2.60 -14.10 2.17
C GLN A 44 3.22 -15.13 1.21
N GLN A 45 3.05 -14.88 -0.08
CA GLN A 45 3.81 -15.51 -1.15
C GLN A 45 4.46 -14.39 -1.95
N PHE A 46 5.71 -14.59 -2.36
CA PHE A 46 6.45 -13.64 -3.17
C PHE A 46 6.67 -14.27 -4.54
N LEU A 47 6.17 -13.62 -5.59
CA LEU A 47 6.24 -14.12 -6.95
C LEU A 47 7.18 -13.25 -7.78
N VAL A 48 8.03 -13.90 -8.56
CA VAL A 48 8.85 -13.27 -9.61
C VAL A 48 8.30 -13.70 -10.95
N LEU A 49 7.89 -12.73 -11.75
CA LEU A 49 7.50 -12.93 -13.14
C LEU A 49 8.66 -12.48 -14.03
N GLU A 50 9.31 -13.44 -14.66
CA GLU A 50 10.43 -13.20 -15.55
C GLU A 50 9.88 -12.92 -16.95
N LEU A 51 9.76 -11.64 -17.32
CA LEU A 51 9.31 -11.20 -18.64
C LEU A 51 10.52 -10.97 -19.55
N GLU A 52 10.29 -10.88 -20.87
CA GLU A 52 11.38 -10.71 -21.84
C GLU A 52 12.24 -9.45 -21.62
N SER A 53 11.65 -8.39 -21.06
CA SER A 53 12.32 -7.09 -20.90
C SER A 53 12.70 -6.74 -19.47
N ARG A 54 12.01 -7.31 -18.47
CA ARG A 54 12.24 -7.05 -17.05
C ARG A 54 11.54 -8.10 -16.18
N ASN A 55 11.95 -8.21 -14.93
CA ASN A 55 11.19 -8.94 -13.94
C ASN A 55 10.07 -8.05 -13.38
N LEU A 56 8.98 -8.69 -12.94
CA LEU A 56 7.92 -8.07 -12.15
C LEU A 56 7.80 -8.81 -10.82
N TYR A 57 7.85 -8.07 -9.72
CA TYR A 57 7.87 -8.60 -8.36
C TYR A 57 6.49 -8.38 -7.71
N ILE A 58 5.86 -9.45 -7.25
CA ILE A 58 4.48 -9.40 -6.73
C ILE A 58 4.39 -10.07 -5.36
N THR A 59 3.90 -9.33 -4.38
CA THR A 59 3.48 -9.88 -3.08
C THR A 59 2.02 -10.30 -3.15
N VAL A 60 1.79 -11.56 -2.81
CA VAL A 60 0.49 -12.20 -2.74
C VAL A 60 0.16 -12.48 -1.27
N GLN A 61 -1.04 -12.09 -0.85
CA GLN A 61 -1.65 -12.56 0.39
C GLN A 61 -2.50 -13.78 0.05
N GLU A 62 -2.07 -14.95 0.50
CA GLU A 62 -2.73 -16.22 0.33
C GLU A 62 -3.61 -16.55 1.55
N LYS A 63 -4.84 -16.99 1.30
CA LYS A 63 -5.72 -17.55 2.32
C LYS A 63 -6.25 -18.91 1.89
N SER A 64 -6.13 -19.89 2.77
CA SER A 64 -6.78 -21.19 2.58
C SER A 64 -8.27 -21.07 2.88
N VAL A 65 -9.10 -21.54 1.96
CA VAL A 65 -10.56 -21.56 2.07
C VAL A 65 -11.00 -23.01 2.05
N PHE A 66 -11.63 -23.45 3.14
CA PHE A 66 -12.12 -24.82 3.29
C PHE A 66 -13.02 -25.20 2.11
N LEU A 67 -12.77 -26.37 1.50
CA LEU A 67 -13.42 -26.93 0.31
C LEU A 67 -13.16 -26.24 -1.05
N PHE A 68 -12.62 -25.02 -1.07
CA PHE A 68 -12.43 -24.27 -2.33
C PHE A 68 -10.97 -24.19 -2.78
N GLY A 69 -10.01 -24.42 -1.89
CA GLY A 69 -8.58 -24.29 -2.19
C GLY A 69 -8.03 -22.96 -1.67
N LYS A 70 -7.16 -22.30 -2.44
CA LYS A 70 -6.51 -21.05 -2.02
C LYS A 70 -7.09 -19.83 -2.73
N LEU A 71 -7.19 -18.73 -2.00
CA LEU A 71 -7.46 -17.40 -2.52
C LEU A 71 -6.15 -16.62 -2.51
N TRP A 72 -5.79 -16.03 -3.64
CA TRP A 72 -4.70 -15.06 -3.74
C TRP A 72 -5.26 -13.65 -3.84
N TYR A 73 -4.72 -12.75 -3.02
CA TYR A 73 -5.00 -11.33 -3.09
C TYR A 73 -3.71 -10.56 -3.28
N VAL A 74 -3.64 -9.74 -4.32
CA VAL A 74 -2.50 -8.89 -4.65
C VAL A 74 -2.87 -7.44 -4.31
N PRO A 75 -2.61 -6.98 -3.08
CA PRO A 75 -2.99 -5.64 -2.65
C PRO A 75 -2.18 -4.58 -3.40
N LYS A 76 -2.87 -3.63 -4.05
CA LYS A 76 -2.24 -2.57 -4.85
C LYS A 76 -1.38 -3.03 -6.04
N GLY A 77 -1.33 -4.33 -6.33
CA GLY A 77 -0.62 -4.88 -7.47
C GLY A 77 -1.54 -5.64 -8.43
N PRO A 78 -0.97 -6.25 -9.49
CA PRO A 78 0.44 -6.21 -9.89
C PRO A 78 0.92 -4.80 -10.26
N GLY A 79 2.21 -4.50 -10.06
CA GLY A 79 2.76 -3.16 -10.27
C GLY A 79 2.95 -2.79 -11.74
N VAL A 80 1.86 -2.50 -12.43
CA VAL A 80 1.83 -2.11 -13.85
C VAL A 80 1.12 -0.76 -13.99
N GLU A 81 1.46 0.00 -15.04
CA GLU A 81 0.88 1.33 -15.28
C GLU A 81 -0.30 1.30 -16.25
N LYS A 82 -0.36 0.30 -17.12
CA LYS A 82 -1.34 0.22 -18.20
C LYS A 82 -2.07 -1.11 -18.25
N VAL A 83 -3.34 -1.06 -18.63
CA VAL A 83 -4.17 -2.25 -18.85
C VAL A 83 -3.56 -3.20 -19.90
N SER A 84 -2.91 -2.66 -20.94
CA SER A 84 -2.19 -3.45 -21.94
C SER A 84 -1.03 -4.30 -21.37
N GLU A 85 -0.42 -3.87 -20.27
CA GLU A 85 0.65 -4.62 -19.60
C GLU A 85 0.05 -5.75 -18.76
N LEU A 86 -1.12 -5.51 -18.16
CA LEU A 86 -1.89 -6.51 -17.43
C LEU A 86 -2.21 -7.72 -18.34
N TRP A 87 -2.60 -7.48 -19.59
CA TRP A 87 -2.89 -8.54 -20.58
C TRP A 87 -1.72 -9.45 -20.89
N LYS A 88 -0.49 -8.97 -20.73
CA LYS A 88 0.72 -9.77 -20.95
C LYS A 88 0.99 -10.72 -19.77
N ILE A 89 0.62 -10.32 -18.56
CA ILE A 89 1.00 -11.05 -17.32
C ILE A 89 -0.13 -11.89 -16.75
N VAL A 90 -1.40 -11.53 -16.97
CA VAL A 90 -2.55 -12.24 -16.41
C VAL A 90 -2.60 -13.71 -16.82
N PRO A 91 -2.35 -14.11 -18.08
CA PRO A 91 -2.34 -15.52 -18.45
C PRO A 91 -1.30 -16.33 -17.66
N LEU A 92 -0.12 -15.74 -17.44
CA LEU A 92 0.98 -16.35 -16.69
C LEU A 92 0.61 -16.54 -15.21
N ILE A 93 0.08 -15.48 -14.57
CA ILE A 93 -0.39 -15.54 -13.18
C ILE A 93 -1.52 -16.56 -13.03
N LYS A 94 -2.49 -16.58 -13.96
CA LYS A 94 -3.63 -17.48 -13.94
C LYS A 94 -3.20 -18.95 -14.03
N GLN A 95 -2.25 -19.25 -14.92
CA GLN A 95 -1.69 -20.59 -15.04
C GLN A 95 -0.98 -21.00 -13.75
N PHE A 96 -0.05 -20.18 -13.26
CA PHE A 96 0.73 -20.47 -12.06
C PHE A 96 -0.16 -20.61 -10.81
N ALA A 97 -1.18 -19.77 -10.67
CA ALA A 97 -2.17 -19.84 -9.60
C ALA A 97 -2.93 -21.19 -9.64
N ARG A 98 -3.37 -21.62 -10.84
CA ARG A 98 -4.08 -22.90 -11.02
C ARG A 98 -3.21 -24.09 -10.62
N GLU A 99 -1.94 -24.10 -11.04
CA GLU A 99 -0.97 -25.15 -10.69
C GLU A 99 -0.72 -25.23 -9.17
N ASN A 100 -0.92 -24.12 -8.45
CA ASN A 100 -0.74 -24.02 -7.00
C ASN A 100 -2.04 -24.19 -6.18
N GLY A 101 -3.14 -24.64 -6.81
CA GLY A 101 -4.42 -24.91 -6.14
C GLY A 101 -5.20 -23.64 -5.76
N VAL A 102 -4.98 -22.55 -6.49
CA VAL A 102 -5.65 -21.27 -6.28
C VAL A 102 -6.91 -21.21 -7.15
N PHE A 103 -8.06 -20.99 -6.52
CA PHE A 103 -9.34 -20.92 -7.23
C PHE A 103 -9.69 -19.50 -7.70
N ALA A 104 -9.14 -18.48 -7.04
CA ALA A 104 -9.35 -17.09 -7.39
C ALA A 104 -8.11 -16.24 -7.08
N VAL A 105 -7.84 -15.28 -7.98
CA VAL A 105 -6.84 -14.23 -7.78
C VAL A 105 -7.57 -12.89 -7.83
N LYS A 106 -7.45 -12.10 -6.77
CA LYS A 106 -7.95 -10.73 -6.69
C LYS A 106 -6.78 -9.76 -6.80
N ILE A 107 -6.89 -8.76 -7.67
CA ILE A 107 -5.86 -7.74 -7.89
C ILE A 107 -6.46 -6.34 -7.71
N GLU A 108 -5.64 -5.36 -7.34
CA GLU A 108 -6.06 -3.97 -7.18
C GLU A 108 -4.97 -2.99 -7.70
N PRO A 109 -4.47 -3.13 -8.94
CA PRO A 109 -3.35 -2.34 -9.44
C PRO A 109 -3.70 -0.85 -9.54
N GLU A 110 -2.71 0.05 -9.40
CA GLU A 110 -2.90 1.51 -9.44
C GLU A 110 -2.92 2.07 -10.86
N ILE A 111 -3.77 1.50 -11.72
CA ILE A 111 -3.97 1.98 -13.09
C ILE A 111 -5.00 3.12 -13.10
N ILE A 112 -4.65 4.24 -13.75
CA ILE A 112 -5.55 5.38 -13.93
C ILE A 112 -6.76 4.96 -14.77
N LYS A 113 -7.96 5.21 -14.26
CA LYS A 113 -9.22 4.93 -14.97
C LYS A 113 -9.40 5.91 -16.13
N TYR A 114 -9.93 5.40 -17.24
CA TYR A 114 -10.34 6.14 -18.42
C TYR A 114 -11.73 5.69 -18.87
N ASP A 115 -12.33 6.40 -19.83
CA ASP A 115 -13.63 6.04 -20.39
C ASP A 115 -13.57 4.68 -21.10
N GLY A 116 -14.37 3.71 -20.63
CA GLY A 116 -14.34 2.34 -21.15
C GLY A 116 -13.50 1.35 -20.31
N PHE A 117 -12.82 1.81 -19.26
CA PHE A 117 -11.93 0.98 -18.43
C PHE A 117 -12.60 -0.31 -17.90
N GLN A 118 -13.82 -0.21 -17.38
CA GLN A 118 -14.52 -1.39 -16.83
C GLN A 118 -15.00 -2.36 -17.92
N GLN A 119 -15.39 -1.82 -19.08
CA GLN A 119 -15.79 -2.61 -20.23
C GLN A 119 -14.61 -3.41 -20.78
N GLU A 120 -13.43 -2.79 -20.89
CA GLU A 120 -12.21 -3.48 -21.32
C GLU A 120 -11.82 -4.61 -20.36
N LEU A 121 -11.85 -4.35 -19.05
CA LEU A 121 -11.58 -5.38 -18.04
C LEU A 121 -12.56 -6.56 -18.13
N SER A 122 -13.85 -6.26 -18.23
CA SER A 122 -14.91 -7.28 -18.31
C SER A 122 -14.80 -8.13 -19.57
N ALA A 123 -14.44 -7.52 -20.71
CA ALA A 123 -14.20 -8.23 -21.97
C ALA A 123 -13.04 -9.25 -21.88
N HIS A 124 -12.08 -9.02 -20.96
CA HIS A 124 -10.98 -9.94 -20.67
C HIS A 124 -11.28 -10.90 -19.50
N GLY A 125 -12.55 -10.99 -19.08
CA GLY A 125 -13.01 -11.94 -18.08
C GLY A 125 -12.74 -11.54 -16.62
N PHE A 126 -12.40 -10.27 -16.36
CA PHE A 126 -12.32 -9.75 -14.99
C PHE A 126 -13.72 -9.50 -14.43
N ILE A 127 -13.89 -9.83 -13.16
CA ILE A 127 -15.12 -9.57 -12.41
C ILE A 127 -14.83 -8.46 -11.42
N GLN A 128 -15.56 -7.34 -11.54
CA GLN A 128 -15.46 -6.27 -10.56
C GLN A 128 -16.02 -6.75 -9.21
N VAL A 129 -15.23 -6.58 -8.17
CA VAL A 129 -15.60 -6.90 -6.79
C VAL A 129 -15.38 -5.68 -5.90
N ARG A 130 -15.99 -5.67 -4.70
CA ARG A 130 -15.76 -4.62 -3.72
C ARG A 130 -14.26 -4.53 -3.40
N PRO A 131 -13.65 -3.34 -3.43
CA PRO A 131 -12.24 -3.21 -3.08
C PRO A 131 -12.01 -3.53 -1.60
N ILE A 132 -10.85 -4.14 -1.32
CA ILE A 132 -10.36 -4.36 0.04
C ILE A 132 -9.62 -3.11 0.51
N GLN A 133 -8.80 -2.48 -0.34
CA GLN A 133 -8.18 -1.22 0.04
C GLN A 133 -9.22 -0.09 0.08
N PRO A 134 -9.20 0.77 1.13
CA PRO A 134 -10.19 1.83 1.31
C PRO A 134 -10.02 3.01 0.35
N ASN A 135 -8.88 3.11 -0.34
CA ASN A 135 -8.55 4.25 -1.19
C ASN A 135 -9.22 4.10 -2.57
N PHE A 136 -10.47 4.57 -2.69
CA PHE A 136 -11.20 4.63 -3.97
C PHE A 136 -10.70 5.73 -4.90
N SER A 137 -10.09 6.76 -4.34
CA SER A 137 -9.49 7.90 -5.05
C SER A 137 -8.33 8.41 -4.21
N THR A 138 -7.26 8.81 -4.89
CA THR A 138 -6.03 9.28 -4.25
C THR A 138 -5.74 10.67 -4.79
N ILE A 139 -5.47 11.62 -3.89
CA ILE A 139 -4.90 12.92 -4.25
C ILE A 139 -3.39 12.78 -4.17
N ILE A 140 -2.71 12.98 -5.29
CA ILE A 140 -1.25 12.93 -5.37
C ILE A 140 -0.72 14.36 -5.41
N LEU A 141 0.23 14.67 -4.53
CA LEU A 141 1.00 15.91 -4.52
C LEU A 141 2.42 15.59 -4.93
N ASP A 142 2.91 16.22 -5.99
CA ASP A 142 4.32 16.15 -6.36
C ASP A 142 5.16 16.97 -5.37
N ILE A 143 6.14 16.30 -4.76
CA ILE A 143 7.04 16.86 -3.74
C ILE A 143 8.51 16.88 -4.22
N SER A 144 8.78 16.76 -5.52
CA SER A 144 10.15 16.75 -6.05
C SER A 144 10.84 18.12 -6.02
N GLY A 145 10.08 19.21 -5.83
CA GLY A 145 10.57 20.59 -5.83
C GLY A 145 11.01 21.07 -4.44
N THR A 146 11.33 22.36 -4.36
CA THR A 146 11.58 23.07 -3.10
C THR A 146 10.29 23.26 -2.29
N ASP A 147 10.41 23.50 -0.98
CA ASP A 147 9.28 23.80 -0.09
C ASP A 147 8.42 24.96 -0.64
N GLU A 148 9.06 26.00 -1.19
CA GLU A 148 8.38 27.15 -1.79
C GLU A 148 7.59 26.78 -3.06
N GLU A 149 8.17 25.94 -3.93
CA GLU A 149 7.52 25.46 -5.16
C GLU A 149 6.33 24.56 -4.83
N ILE A 150 6.51 23.61 -3.91
CA ILE A 150 5.45 22.71 -3.44
C ILE A 150 4.31 23.52 -2.81
N LEU A 151 4.62 24.46 -1.91
CA LEU A 151 3.60 25.30 -1.27
C LEU A 151 2.89 26.22 -2.28
N SER A 152 3.55 26.57 -3.39
CA SER A 152 2.97 27.44 -4.42
C SER A 152 2.14 26.68 -5.47
N SER A 153 2.37 25.39 -5.65
CA SER A 153 1.53 24.52 -6.49
C SER A 153 0.20 24.17 -5.82
N MET A 154 0.12 24.25 -4.49
CA MET A 154 -1.11 23.99 -3.73
C MET A 154 -2.22 25.03 -4.00
N PRO A 155 -3.51 24.63 -3.92
CA PRO A 155 -4.62 25.58 -3.99
C PRO A 155 -4.48 26.71 -2.97
N ARG A 156 -4.61 27.96 -3.45
CA ARG A 156 -4.49 29.17 -2.62
C ARG A 156 -5.47 29.19 -1.44
N LYS A 157 -6.72 28.79 -1.68
CA LYS A 157 -7.74 28.65 -0.64
C LYS A 157 -7.69 27.21 -0.11
N GLY A 158 -7.64 27.05 1.21
CA GLY A 158 -7.46 25.75 1.85
C GLY A 158 -6.01 25.53 2.24
N ALA A 159 -5.32 24.58 1.60
CA ALA A 159 -4.03 24.05 2.04
C ALA A 159 -2.97 25.12 2.32
N LYS A 160 -2.63 25.97 1.34
CA LYS A 160 -1.59 27.01 1.51
C LYS A 160 -1.93 28.00 2.63
N TYR A 161 -3.21 28.41 2.73
CA TYR A 161 -3.67 29.31 3.77
C TYR A 161 -3.56 28.68 5.16
N SER A 162 -4.03 27.43 5.32
CA SER A 162 -4.02 26.71 6.60
C SER A 162 -2.59 26.46 7.09
N ILE A 163 -1.66 26.07 6.22
CA ILE A 163 -0.25 25.88 6.58
C ILE A 163 0.37 27.19 7.07
N ASN A 164 0.18 28.29 6.33
CA ASN A 164 0.70 29.60 6.73
C ASN A 164 0.04 30.14 7.99
N ARG A 165 -1.24 29.82 8.21
CA ARG A 165 -1.94 30.15 9.46
C ARG A 165 -1.34 29.38 10.63
N ALA A 166 -1.21 28.05 10.55
CA ALA A 166 -0.62 27.24 11.60
C ALA A 166 0.79 27.74 12.00
N ARG A 167 1.62 28.09 11.01
CA ARG A 167 2.95 28.70 11.26
C ARG A 167 2.86 30.04 11.99
N ARG A 168 1.96 30.93 11.58
CA ARG A 168 1.76 32.23 12.24
C ARG A 168 1.19 32.10 13.65
N ASP A 169 0.32 31.12 13.83
CA ASP A 169 -0.29 30.80 15.11
C ASP A 169 0.73 30.11 16.04
N GLY A 170 1.93 29.75 15.57
CA GLY A 170 3.02 29.22 16.42
C GLY A 170 3.06 27.70 16.54
N VAL A 171 2.34 26.97 15.67
CA VAL A 171 2.40 25.51 15.63
C VAL A 171 3.75 25.04 15.11
N THR A 172 4.41 24.14 15.85
CA THR A 172 5.63 23.45 15.42
C THR A 172 5.33 21.99 15.11
N VAL A 173 6.17 21.35 14.30
CA VAL A 173 6.06 19.91 14.01
C VAL A 173 7.43 19.29 14.16
N GLU A 174 7.51 18.20 14.91
CA GLU A 174 8.75 17.48 15.15
C GLU A 174 8.59 16.01 14.79
N ARG A 175 9.64 15.44 14.20
CA ARG A 175 9.76 13.99 14.09
C ARG A 175 10.06 13.45 15.47
N VAL A 176 9.31 12.44 15.89
CA VAL A 176 9.50 11.77 17.19
C VAL A 176 9.88 10.31 16.99
N GLU A 177 10.68 9.78 17.91
CA GLU A 177 11.02 8.36 17.93
C GLU A 177 9.78 7.51 18.19
N VAL A 178 9.72 6.32 17.59
CA VAL A 178 8.58 5.40 17.73
C VAL A 178 8.71 4.57 19.02
N THR A 179 8.69 5.26 20.15
CA THR A 179 8.68 4.65 21.48
C THR A 179 7.28 4.18 21.86
N CYS A 180 7.16 3.33 22.88
CA CYS A 180 5.84 2.91 23.38
C CYS A 180 5.01 4.11 23.89
N GLU A 181 5.67 5.12 24.46
CA GLU A 181 5.04 6.35 24.94
C GLU A 181 4.49 7.18 23.78
N ASN A 182 5.30 7.43 22.73
CA ASN A 182 4.82 8.16 21.56
C ASN A 182 3.74 7.38 20.80
N CYS A 183 3.83 6.05 20.70
CA CYS A 183 2.75 5.24 20.16
C CYS A 183 1.44 5.40 20.95
N ARG A 184 1.51 5.60 22.28
CA ARG A 184 0.34 5.83 23.13
C ARG A 184 -0.28 7.19 22.82
N ILE A 185 0.51 8.25 22.77
CA ILE A 185 0.05 9.61 22.40
C ILE A 185 -0.63 9.59 21.03
N PHE A 186 0.02 8.99 20.02
CA PHE A 186 -0.55 8.83 18.68
C PHE A 186 -1.90 8.09 18.73
N TYR A 187 -1.97 6.98 19.46
CA TYR A 187 -3.18 6.17 19.52
C TYR A 187 -4.34 6.91 20.17
N ASP A 188 -4.08 7.64 21.26
CA ASP A 188 -5.12 8.36 21.98
C ASP A 188 -5.68 9.50 21.10
N LEU A 189 -4.83 10.24 20.39
CA LEU A 189 -5.25 11.23 19.38
C LEU A 189 -6.04 10.60 18.22
N LEU A 190 -5.60 9.45 17.73
CA LEU A 190 -6.30 8.72 16.67
C LEU A 190 -7.67 8.21 17.15
N ALA A 191 -7.77 7.75 18.40
CA ALA A 191 -8.99 7.23 19.00
C ALA A 191 -10.04 8.31 19.22
N GLU A 192 -9.62 9.50 19.66
CA GLU A 192 -10.47 10.69 19.74
C GLU A 192 -11.01 11.05 18.35
N THR A 193 -10.11 11.16 17.36
CA THR A 193 -10.48 11.44 15.96
C THR A 193 -11.46 10.41 15.39
N ALA A 194 -11.22 9.12 15.67
CA ALA A 194 -12.05 8.01 15.22
C ALA A 194 -13.45 8.05 15.84
N THR A 195 -13.55 8.42 17.11
CA THR A 195 -14.82 8.60 17.82
C THR A 195 -15.62 9.74 17.22
N ASP A 196 -15.00 10.90 17.05
CA ASP A 196 -15.66 12.10 16.51
C ASP A 196 -16.10 11.92 15.05
N SER A 197 -15.27 11.24 14.26
CA SER A 197 -15.51 11.00 12.83
C SER A 197 -16.33 9.72 12.55
N GLY A 198 -16.63 8.92 13.57
CA GLY A 198 -17.43 7.71 13.46
C GLY A 198 -16.80 6.55 12.68
N PHE A 199 -15.46 6.43 12.66
CA PHE A 199 -14.79 5.29 12.04
C PHE A 199 -14.16 4.35 13.08
N LYS A 200 -13.97 3.09 12.68
CA LYS A 200 -13.39 2.07 13.56
C LYS A 200 -11.87 2.02 13.37
N ILE A 201 -11.14 2.00 14.48
CA ILE A 201 -9.71 1.72 14.52
C ILE A 201 -9.45 0.38 15.18
N ARG A 202 -8.23 -0.12 15.03
CA ARG A 202 -7.77 -1.31 15.74
C ARG A 202 -7.33 -0.93 17.16
N ASP A 203 -6.98 -1.92 17.97
CA ASP A 203 -6.50 -1.66 19.32
C ASP A 203 -5.11 -1.02 19.33
N PHE A 204 -4.69 -0.60 20.52
CA PHE A 204 -3.38 0.02 20.73
C PHE A 204 -2.21 -0.86 20.31
N ASN A 205 -2.25 -2.17 20.61
CA ASN A 205 -1.12 -3.05 20.32
C ASN A 205 -0.93 -3.22 18.82
N TYR A 206 -2.02 -3.30 18.06
CA TYR A 206 -1.98 -3.29 16.60
C TYR A 206 -1.22 -2.07 16.07
N HIS A 207 -1.61 -0.87 16.48
CA HIS A 207 -0.96 0.36 16.00
C HIS A 207 0.48 0.52 16.49
N LYS A 208 0.76 0.11 17.73
CA LYS A 208 2.11 0.13 18.30
C LYS A 208 3.05 -0.77 17.51
N HIS A 209 2.68 -2.03 17.26
CA HIS A 209 3.52 -2.96 16.48
C HIS A 209 3.68 -2.48 15.05
N PHE A 210 2.59 -2.02 14.42
CA PHE A 210 2.63 -1.45 13.07
C PHE A 210 3.70 -0.35 12.95
N TRP A 211 3.68 0.65 13.83
CA TRP A 211 4.63 1.75 13.75
C TRP A 211 6.05 1.32 14.12
N GLN A 212 6.23 0.44 15.10
CA GLN A 212 7.55 -0.03 15.53
C GLN A 212 8.26 -0.87 14.45
N ASP A 213 7.51 -1.75 13.77
CA ASP A 213 8.03 -2.58 12.68
C ASP A 213 8.47 -1.70 11.51
N PHE A 214 7.63 -0.74 11.11
CA PHE A 214 7.94 0.17 10.00
C PHE A 214 9.09 1.12 10.32
N ALA A 215 9.18 1.61 11.57
CA ALA A 215 10.29 2.46 12.01
C ALA A 215 11.61 1.70 12.03
N THR A 216 11.60 0.45 12.50
CA THR A 216 12.78 -0.45 12.50
C THR A 216 13.26 -0.73 11.08
N ALA A 217 12.33 -0.93 10.14
CA ALA A 217 12.61 -1.06 8.72
C ALA A 217 12.97 0.27 8.03
N LYS A 218 12.97 1.40 8.76
CA LYS A 218 13.25 2.77 8.26
C LYS A 218 12.31 3.24 7.15
N ILE A 219 11.09 2.70 7.11
CA ILE A 219 10.03 3.04 6.15
C ILE A 219 8.78 3.61 6.82
N GLY A 220 8.85 3.93 8.11
CA GLY A 220 7.80 4.63 8.85
C GLY A 220 8.37 5.52 9.95
N GLN A 221 7.61 6.54 10.31
CA GLN A 221 7.97 7.53 11.32
C GLN A 221 6.71 8.21 11.87
N LEU A 222 6.80 8.74 13.09
CA LEU A 222 5.75 9.57 13.69
C LEU A 222 6.17 11.03 13.67
N PHE A 223 5.18 11.92 13.53
CA PHE A 223 5.32 13.35 13.69
C PHE A 223 4.25 13.84 14.65
N PHE A 224 4.65 14.70 15.59
CA PHE A 224 3.72 15.42 16.45
C PHE A 224 3.75 16.90 16.13
N ALA A 225 2.57 17.49 16.13
CA ALA A 225 2.39 18.93 16.04
C ALA A 225 2.17 19.45 17.46
N TYR A 226 2.84 20.55 17.80
CA TYR A 226 2.75 21.17 19.12
C TYR A 226 2.26 22.61 19.00
N PHE A 227 1.45 23.04 19.96
CA PHE A 227 1.03 24.41 20.14
C PHE A 227 1.12 24.77 21.63
N GLU A 228 1.88 25.82 21.96
CA GLU A 228 2.13 26.24 23.36
C GLU A 228 2.67 25.12 24.27
N GLY A 229 3.39 24.15 23.70
CA GLY A 229 4.00 23.02 24.43
C GLY A 229 3.07 21.82 24.65
N GLN A 230 1.89 21.81 24.02
CA GLN A 230 0.94 20.69 24.00
C GLN A 230 0.84 20.08 22.61
#